data_AF-A0A7S3BJC7-F1
#
_entry.id   AF-A0A7S3BJC7-F1
#
_cell.length_a   1.000
_cell.length_b   1.000
_cell.length_c   1.000
_cell.angle_alpha   90.00
_cell.angle_beta   90.00
_cell.angle_gamma   90.00
#
_symmetry.space_group_name_H-M   'P 1'
#
loop_
_entity.id
_entity.type
_entity.pdbx_description
1 polymer ?
#
loop_
_entity_poly.entity_id
_entity_poly.type
_entity_poly.pdbx_seq_one_letter_code
_entity_poly.pdbx_strand_id
1 'polypeptide(L)'
;EREARIAAEKATLGPTQSEREEEKLNRLLRPRGLLVEEIPADGHCMFASVAAQLRRTTPPGEFVPDADALRKSCVGHMRGNREHFEPFVGEDDFEKYCRTMEQTAAWGGQLELGALARTLRRHIKVYTAHLPTIDMGTEFASIQAQPVRVSFHQHAFGLGEHYNSLVPIPGAMVKDDGHIATIETISDTAMRGFDPDAR
;
A
#
# COMPACT_ATOMS: atom_id res chain seq x y z
N GLU A 1 19.17 32.27 -16.87
CA GLU A 1 18.50 32.36 -18.18
C GLU A 1 17.97 31.02 -18.70
N ARG A 2 18.82 29.98 -18.85
CA ARG A 2 18.40 28.62 -19.27
C ARG A 2 17.38 27.96 -18.33
N GLU A 3 17.60 28.07 -17.01
CA GLU A 3 16.69 27.52 -16.00
C GLU A 3 15.34 28.23 -15.98
N ALA A 4 15.33 29.56 -16.18
CA ALA A 4 14.10 30.34 -16.28
C ALA A 4 13.29 29.97 -17.53
N ARG A 5 13.96 29.66 -18.65
CA ARG A 5 13.30 29.16 -19.87
C ARG A 5 12.72 27.77 -19.68
N ILE A 6 13.46 26.85 -19.04
CA ILE A 6 12.97 25.51 -18.70
C ILE A 6 11.79 25.58 -17.73
N ALA A 7 11.85 26.45 -16.72
CA ALA A 7 10.75 26.66 -15.78
C ALA A 7 9.52 27.27 -16.46
N ALA A 8 9.69 28.22 -17.39
CA ALA A 8 8.60 28.82 -18.15
C ALA A 8 7.93 27.81 -19.10
N GLU A 9 8.71 27.00 -19.82
CA GLU A 9 8.19 25.90 -20.66
C GLU A 9 7.45 24.86 -19.80
N LYS A 10 8.02 24.47 -18.65
CA LYS A 10 7.39 23.54 -17.72
C LYS A 10 6.11 24.12 -17.09
N ALA A 11 6.03 25.43 -16.88
CA ALA A 11 4.84 26.11 -16.38
C ALA A 11 3.71 26.20 -17.42
N THR A 12 4.02 26.14 -18.72
CA THR A 12 3.01 26.04 -19.79
C THR A 12 2.48 24.63 -19.99
N LEU A 13 3.20 23.62 -19.50
CA LEU A 13 2.77 22.22 -19.51
C LEU A 13 1.87 22.00 -18.29
N GLY A 14 0.64 21.51 -18.52
CA GLY A 14 -0.25 21.10 -17.44
C GLY A 14 0.37 19.98 -16.59
N PRO A 15 -0.29 19.57 -15.49
CA PRO A 15 0.28 18.59 -14.56
C PRO A 15 0.63 17.29 -15.29
N THR A 16 1.79 16.74 -14.95
CA THR A 16 2.30 15.45 -15.41
C THR A 16 1.36 14.31 -15.03
N GLN A 17 1.53 13.14 -15.67
CA GLN A 17 0.75 11.96 -15.31
C GLN A 17 0.98 11.54 -13.85
N SER A 18 2.23 11.62 -13.38
CA SER A 18 2.60 11.38 -11.98
C SER A 18 1.87 12.32 -11.01
N GLU A 19 1.89 13.63 -11.26
CA GLU A 19 1.21 14.61 -10.38
C GLU A 19 -0.30 14.38 -10.34
N ARG A 20 -0.92 14.01 -11.47
CA ARG A 20 -2.35 13.68 -11.52
C ARG A 20 -2.67 12.38 -10.78
N GLU A 21 -1.81 11.38 -10.88
CA GLU A 21 -1.93 10.11 -10.16
C GLU A 21 -1.82 10.34 -8.65
N GLU A 22 -0.79 11.06 -8.23
CA GLU A 22 -0.55 11.39 -6.82
C GLU A 22 -1.74 12.18 -6.23
N GLU A 23 -2.26 13.17 -6.96
CA GLU A 23 -3.42 13.94 -6.53
C GLU A 23 -4.65 13.04 -6.31
N LYS A 24 -4.96 12.16 -7.27
CA LYS A 24 -6.09 11.22 -7.16
C LYS A 24 -5.92 10.26 -6.00
N LEU A 25 -4.72 9.71 -5.82
CA LEU A 25 -4.44 8.78 -4.75
C LEU A 25 -4.52 9.48 -3.39
N ASN A 26 -4.00 10.70 -3.27
CA ASN A 26 -4.12 11.50 -2.05
C ASN A 26 -5.58 11.83 -1.70
N ARG A 27 -6.42 12.13 -2.70
CA ARG A 27 -7.87 12.32 -2.49
C ARG A 27 -8.55 11.03 -2.01
N LEU A 28 -8.05 9.86 -2.41
CA LEU A 28 -8.54 8.57 -1.93
C LEU A 28 -8.06 8.24 -0.49
N LEU A 29 -6.80 8.53 -0.18
CA LEU A 29 -6.14 8.11 1.06
C LEU A 29 -6.39 9.05 2.25
N ARG A 30 -6.36 10.37 2.03
CA ARG A 30 -6.49 11.35 3.13
C ARG A 30 -7.80 11.21 3.92
N PRO A 31 -8.97 11.05 3.28
CA PRO A 31 -10.21 10.83 4.02
C PRO A 31 -10.21 9.54 4.84
N ARG A 32 -9.27 8.61 4.58
CA ARG A 32 -9.10 7.35 5.32
C ARG A 32 -8.02 7.42 6.39
N GLY A 33 -7.43 8.61 6.59
CA GLY A 33 -6.38 8.80 7.57
C GLY A 33 -5.05 8.19 7.13
N LEU A 34 -4.82 8.05 5.83
CA LEU A 34 -3.63 7.40 5.28
C LEU A 34 -2.78 8.38 4.47
N LEU A 35 -1.46 8.18 4.50
CA LEU A 35 -0.46 8.84 3.66
C LEU A 35 0.42 7.79 3.00
N VAL A 36 0.98 8.16 1.84
CA VAL A 36 2.02 7.39 1.18
C VAL A 36 3.32 7.54 1.94
N GLU A 37 3.93 6.41 2.30
CA GLU A 37 5.32 6.32 2.73
C GLU A 37 6.13 5.78 1.53
N GLU A 38 7.08 6.60 1.06
CA GLU A 38 7.91 6.27 -0.08
C GLU A 38 8.84 5.09 0.22
N ILE A 39 8.88 4.16 -0.71
CA ILE A 39 9.76 3.00 -0.77
C ILE A 39 10.76 3.22 -1.92
N PRO A 40 12.04 2.84 -1.78
CA PRO A 40 13.00 2.92 -2.87
C PRO A 40 12.47 2.32 -4.18
N ALA A 41 12.58 3.09 -5.27
CA ALA A 41 12.11 2.71 -6.60
C ALA A 41 13.06 1.71 -7.27
N ASP A 42 13.05 0.47 -6.78
CA ASP A 42 13.79 -0.66 -7.31
C ASP A 42 12.89 -1.89 -7.51
N GLY A 43 13.47 -2.99 -7.99
CA GLY A 43 12.73 -4.23 -8.26
C GLY A 43 12.25 -4.98 -7.01
N HIS A 44 12.53 -4.48 -5.81
CA HIS A 44 12.06 -5.03 -4.54
C HIS A 44 10.90 -4.23 -3.95
N CYS A 45 10.48 -3.12 -4.57
CA CYS A 45 9.50 -2.17 -4.03
C CYS A 45 8.23 -2.83 -3.46
N MET A 46 7.64 -3.80 -4.17
CA MET A 46 6.45 -4.50 -3.69
C MET A 46 6.70 -5.24 -2.37
N PHE A 47 7.73 -6.09 -2.30
CA PHE A 47 8.08 -6.82 -1.06
C PHE A 47 8.54 -5.87 0.05
N ALA A 48 9.28 -4.81 -0.29
CA ALA A 48 9.72 -3.80 0.67
C ALA A 48 8.55 -3.01 1.26
N SER A 49 7.54 -2.67 0.45
CA SER A 49 6.32 -1.99 0.90
C SER A 49 5.51 -2.84 1.89
N VAL A 50 5.45 -4.17 1.65
CA VAL A 50 4.81 -5.14 2.55
C VAL A 50 5.62 -5.31 3.83
N ALA A 51 6.95 -5.44 3.74
CA ALA A 51 7.82 -5.51 4.92
C ALA A 51 7.65 -4.26 5.81
N ALA A 52 7.58 -3.06 5.21
CA ALA A 52 7.33 -1.82 5.94
C ALA A 52 5.97 -1.83 6.67
N GLN A 53 4.91 -2.36 6.04
CA GLN A 53 3.61 -2.55 6.71
C GLN A 53 3.70 -3.52 7.89
N LEU A 54 4.38 -4.66 7.72
CA LEU A 54 4.49 -5.67 8.77
C LEU A 54 5.26 -5.12 9.97
N ARG A 55 6.31 -4.32 9.78
CA ARG A 55 7.03 -3.66 10.89
C ARG A 55 6.13 -2.81 11.79
N ARG A 56 5.03 -2.29 11.24
CA ARG A 56 4.06 -1.46 11.99
C ARG A 56 2.85 -2.24 12.51
N THR A 57 2.44 -3.27 11.80
CA THR A 57 1.18 -3.99 12.04
C THR A 57 1.35 -5.34 12.73
N THR A 58 2.60 -5.81 12.85
CA THR A 58 2.97 -6.97 13.66
C THR A 58 3.20 -6.53 15.12
N PRO A 59 2.63 -7.24 16.11
CA PRO A 59 2.82 -6.94 17.53
C PRO A 59 4.30 -6.91 17.95
N PRO A 60 4.67 -6.08 18.94
CA PRO A 60 6.03 -6.06 19.48
C PRO A 60 6.48 -7.46 19.95
N GLY A 61 7.71 -7.84 19.58
CA GLY A 61 8.30 -9.14 19.96
C GLY A 61 8.02 -10.29 18.99
N GLU A 62 7.10 -10.11 18.03
CA GLU A 62 6.93 -11.06 16.93
C GLU A 62 7.95 -10.82 15.81
N PHE A 63 8.31 -11.90 15.10
CA PHE A 63 9.23 -11.83 13.97
C PHE A 63 8.60 -11.05 12.80
N VAL A 64 9.37 -10.11 12.25
CA VAL A 64 8.99 -9.36 11.05
C VAL A 64 9.96 -9.73 9.92
N PRO A 65 9.48 -10.39 8.85
CA PRO A 65 10.32 -10.72 7.70
C PRO A 65 10.73 -9.45 6.95
N ASP A 66 11.96 -9.45 6.42
CA ASP A 66 12.39 -8.47 5.43
C ASP A 66 11.89 -8.81 4.01
N ALA A 67 12.22 -7.97 3.03
CA ALA A 67 11.75 -8.14 1.66
C ALA A 67 12.23 -9.46 1.02
N ASP A 68 13.45 -9.89 1.31
CA ASP A 68 14.01 -11.13 0.75
C ASP A 68 13.40 -12.37 1.39
N ALA A 69 13.17 -12.34 2.70
CA ALA A 69 12.43 -13.39 3.39
C ALA A 69 10.99 -13.50 2.85
N LEU A 70 10.30 -12.37 2.67
CA LEU A 70 8.96 -12.34 2.07
C LEU A 70 8.95 -12.92 0.65
N ARG A 71 9.95 -12.57 -0.17
CA ARG A 71 10.10 -13.08 -1.54
C ARG A 71 10.24 -14.61 -1.55
N LYS A 72 11.10 -15.16 -0.69
CA LYS A 72 11.27 -16.62 -0.55
C LYS A 72 10.00 -17.30 -0.04
N SER A 73 9.34 -16.75 0.98
CA SER A 73 8.10 -17.31 1.52
C SER A 73 6.96 -17.27 0.50
N CYS A 74 6.86 -16.19 -0.27
CA CYS A 74 5.91 -16.04 -1.37
C CYS A 74 6.10 -17.16 -2.41
N VAL A 75 7.32 -17.31 -2.93
CA VAL A 75 7.62 -18.35 -3.93
C VAL A 75 7.45 -19.76 -3.35
N GLY A 76 7.84 -19.98 -2.10
CA GLY A 76 7.59 -21.25 -1.39
C GLY A 76 6.10 -21.60 -1.35
N HIS A 77 5.24 -20.62 -1.06
CA HIS A 77 3.80 -20.80 -1.09
C HIS A 77 3.29 -21.09 -2.52
N MET A 78 3.78 -20.36 -3.51
CA MET A 78 3.40 -20.59 -4.92
C MET A 78 3.74 -22.01 -5.36
N ARG A 79 4.97 -22.47 -5.11
CA ARG A 79 5.39 -23.85 -5.42
C ARG A 79 4.57 -24.90 -4.69
N GLY A 80 4.25 -24.66 -3.42
CA GLY A 80 3.45 -25.57 -2.60
C GLY A 80 1.96 -25.65 -2.98
N ASN A 81 1.47 -24.73 -3.81
CA ASN A 81 0.07 -24.63 -4.23
C ASN A 81 0.00 -24.41 -5.75
N ARG A 82 0.88 -25.11 -6.49
CA ARG A 82 1.17 -24.86 -7.91
C ARG A 82 -0.09 -24.76 -8.77
N GLU A 83 -1.07 -25.62 -8.55
CA GLU A 83 -2.34 -25.67 -9.27
C GLU A 83 -3.15 -24.35 -9.22
N HIS A 84 -2.91 -23.50 -8.21
CA HIS A 84 -3.55 -22.19 -8.08
C HIS A 84 -2.82 -21.07 -8.83
N PHE A 85 -1.51 -21.23 -9.08
CA PHE A 85 -0.65 -20.18 -9.62
C PHE A 85 -0.21 -20.46 -11.05
N GLU A 86 0.02 -21.72 -11.39
CA GLU A 86 0.42 -22.16 -12.72
C GLU A 86 -0.49 -21.67 -13.85
N PRO A 87 -1.84 -21.65 -13.73
CA PRO A 87 -2.69 -21.17 -14.81
C PRO A 87 -2.45 -19.71 -15.23
N PHE A 88 -1.86 -18.90 -14.34
CA PHE A 88 -1.54 -17.49 -14.61
C PHE A 88 -0.12 -17.28 -15.16
N VAL A 89 0.75 -18.28 -15.00
CA VAL A 89 2.16 -18.22 -15.41
C VAL A 89 2.41 -19.01 -16.69
N GLY A 90 1.74 -20.16 -16.84
CA GLY A 90 2.01 -21.17 -17.86
C GLY A 90 2.78 -22.36 -17.29
N GLU A 91 2.36 -23.58 -17.67
CA GLU A 91 2.93 -24.84 -17.18
C GLU A 91 4.45 -24.95 -17.43
N ASP A 92 4.89 -24.63 -18.64
CA ASP A 92 6.29 -24.71 -19.06
C ASP A 92 7.20 -23.68 -18.37
N ASP A 93 6.62 -22.56 -17.91
CA ASP A 93 7.36 -21.44 -17.34
C ASP A 93 7.28 -21.36 -15.82
N PHE A 94 6.41 -22.12 -15.16
CA PHE A 94 6.12 -21.96 -13.73
C PHE A 94 7.35 -22.03 -12.83
N GLU A 95 8.19 -23.04 -13.00
CA GLU A 95 9.38 -23.18 -12.15
C GLU A 95 10.45 -22.12 -12.48
N LYS A 96 10.55 -21.71 -13.76
CA LYS A 96 11.44 -20.62 -14.16
C LYS A 96 10.99 -19.29 -13.57
N TYR A 97 9.68 -19.03 -13.57
CA TYR A 97 9.06 -17.90 -12.91
C TYR A 97 9.38 -17.89 -11.41
N CYS A 98 9.15 -19.00 -10.72
CA CYS A 98 9.44 -19.14 -9.29
C CYS A 98 10.91 -18.87 -8.97
N ARG A 99 11.86 -19.48 -9.71
CA ARG A 99 13.30 -19.20 -9.52
C ARG A 99 13.64 -17.74 -9.76
N THR A 100 13.12 -17.15 -10.83
CA THR A 100 13.39 -15.74 -11.17
C THR A 100 12.86 -14.82 -10.08
N MET A 101 11.62 -15.05 -9.63
CA MET A 101 11.00 -14.30 -8.55
C MET A 101 11.76 -14.48 -7.23
N GLU A 102 12.31 -15.65 -6.94
CA GLU A 102 13.03 -15.95 -5.69
C GLU A 102 14.44 -15.36 -5.65
N GLN A 103 15.16 -15.38 -6.79
CA GLN A 103 16.61 -15.17 -6.84
C GLN A 103 17.03 -13.79 -7.37
N THR A 104 16.08 -12.99 -7.85
CA THR A 104 16.37 -11.71 -8.51
C THR A 104 15.49 -10.57 -8.00
N ALA A 105 15.77 -9.35 -8.46
CA ALA A 105 14.92 -8.18 -8.27
C ALA A 105 13.74 -8.14 -9.26
N ALA A 106 13.20 -9.29 -9.67
CA ALA A 106 12.01 -9.32 -10.50
C ALA A 106 10.85 -8.63 -9.78
N TRP A 107 10.14 -7.79 -10.53
CA TRP A 107 9.00 -7.03 -10.03
C TRP A 107 7.87 -7.99 -9.69
N GLY A 108 7.39 -7.93 -8.45
CA GLY A 108 6.19 -8.65 -8.04
C GLY A 108 4.94 -7.85 -8.39
N GLY A 109 3.80 -8.53 -8.42
CA GLY A 109 2.51 -7.89 -8.62
C GLY A 109 1.36 -8.60 -7.93
N GLN A 110 0.21 -8.61 -8.59
CA GLN A 110 -1.04 -9.14 -8.02
C GLN A 110 -0.94 -10.62 -7.62
N LEU A 111 -0.22 -11.44 -8.41
CA LEU A 111 -0.06 -12.87 -8.13
C LEU A 111 0.71 -13.09 -6.81
N GLU A 112 1.81 -12.37 -6.64
CA GLU A 112 2.66 -12.45 -5.44
C GLU A 112 1.96 -11.85 -4.22
N LEU A 113 1.23 -10.74 -4.37
CA LEU A 113 0.41 -10.19 -3.28
C LEU A 113 -0.67 -11.19 -2.84
N GLY A 114 -1.29 -11.92 -3.79
CA GLY A 114 -2.25 -12.98 -3.49
C GLY A 114 -1.63 -14.16 -2.74
N ALA A 115 -0.39 -14.54 -3.09
CA ALA A 115 0.38 -15.56 -2.37
C ALA A 115 0.80 -15.07 -0.98
N LEU A 116 1.24 -13.82 -0.85
CA LEU A 116 1.62 -13.20 0.42
C LEU A 116 0.44 -13.08 1.38
N ALA A 117 -0.75 -12.73 0.90
CA ALA A 117 -1.95 -12.64 1.73
C ALA A 117 -2.21 -13.97 2.47
N ARG A 118 -2.05 -15.09 1.77
CA ARG A 118 -2.19 -16.46 2.32
C ARG A 118 -1.02 -16.88 3.19
N THR A 119 0.20 -16.58 2.74
CA THR A 119 1.44 -16.88 3.48
C THR A 119 1.47 -16.20 4.84
N LEU A 120 1.06 -14.92 4.88
CA LEU A 120 1.04 -14.09 6.08
C LEU A 120 -0.25 -14.25 6.89
N ARG A 121 -1.28 -14.87 6.30
CA ARG A 121 -2.67 -14.88 6.82
C ARG A 121 -3.14 -13.47 7.16
N ARG A 122 -2.91 -12.53 6.23
CA ARG A 122 -3.23 -11.12 6.38
C ARG A 122 -4.09 -10.67 5.22
N HIS A 123 -5.07 -9.83 5.53
CA HIS A 123 -5.78 -9.06 4.52
C HIS A 123 -4.86 -7.99 3.94
N ILE A 124 -4.72 -7.95 2.62
CA ILE A 124 -3.89 -6.99 1.89
C ILE A 124 -4.79 -6.07 1.06
N LYS A 125 -4.61 -4.76 1.20
CA LYS A 125 -5.34 -3.73 0.46
C LYS A 125 -4.39 -2.96 -0.44
N VAL A 126 -4.69 -2.93 -1.73
CA VAL A 126 -3.94 -2.17 -2.74
C VAL A 126 -4.78 -0.98 -3.18
N TYR A 127 -4.24 0.22 -2.99
CA TYR A 127 -4.84 1.48 -3.41
C TYR A 127 -4.17 1.99 -4.67
N THR A 128 -4.93 2.43 -5.67
CA THR A 128 -4.40 3.02 -6.90
C THR A 128 -5.30 4.16 -7.36
N ALA A 129 -4.78 5.05 -8.21
CA ALA A 129 -5.53 6.18 -8.77
C ALA A 129 -6.54 5.78 -9.84
N HIS A 130 -6.45 4.57 -10.39
CA HIS A 130 -7.14 4.18 -11.62
C HIS A 130 -8.28 3.17 -11.44
N LEU A 131 -8.24 2.38 -10.36
CA LEU A 131 -9.18 1.30 -10.07
C LEU A 131 -9.72 1.42 -8.65
N PRO A 132 -10.88 0.79 -8.34
CA PRO A 132 -11.30 0.56 -6.97
C PRO A 132 -10.20 -0.13 -6.15
N THR A 133 -10.30 -0.03 -4.81
CA THR A 133 -9.40 -0.76 -3.91
C THR A 133 -9.45 -2.25 -4.24
N ILE A 134 -8.27 -2.85 -4.38
CA ILE A 134 -8.13 -4.29 -4.59
C ILE A 134 -7.86 -4.92 -3.23
N ASP A 135 -8.73 -5.84 -2.83
CA ASP A 135 -8.67 -6.56 -1.57
C ASP A 135 -8.24 -8.01 -1.83
N MET A 136 -7.21 -8.49 -1.12
CA MET A 136 -6.68 -9.85 -1.23
C MET A 136 -6.60 -10.51 0.14
N GLY A 137 -7.02 -11.77 0.25
CA GLY A 137 -7.06 -12.45 1.55
C GLY A 137 -8.19 -11.92 2.43
N THR A 138 -9.36 -11.64 1.86
CA THR A 138 -10.53 -11.14 2.60
C THR A 138 -11.02 -12.14 3.65
N GLU A 139 -10.72 -13.43 3.48
CA GLU A 139 -10.91 -14.47 4.48
C GLU A 139 -10.12 -14.23 5.77
N PHE A 140 -9.09 -13.39 5.73
CA PHE A 140 -8.28 -12.99 6.89
C PHE A 140 -8.71 -11.64 7.48
N ALA A 141 -9.73 -10.98 6.93
CA ALA A 141 -10.18 -9.66 7.40
C ALA A 141 -10.80 -9.70 8.81
N SER A 142 -11.31 -10.86 9.24
CA SER A 142 -11.86 -11.08 10.58
C SER A 142 -10.79 -11.40 11.63
N ILE A 143 -9.55 -11.67 11.23
CA ILE A 143 -8.44 -11.84 12.15
C ILE A 143 -8.15 -10.46 12.75
N GLN A 144 -7.94 -10.39 14.08
CA GLN A 144 -7.64 -9.16 14.83
C GLN A 144 -6.20 -8.66 14.55
N ALA A 145 -5.86 -8.60 13.28
CA ALA A 145 -4.60 -8.21 12.71
C ALA A 145 -4.88 -7.02 11.78
N GLN A 146 -4.15 -5.93 11.93
CA GLN A 146 -4.29 -4.82 10.99
C GLN A 146 -3.93 -5.29 9.56
N PRO A 147 -4.69 -4.83 8.55
CA PRO A 147 -4.41 -5.19 7.17
C PRO A 147 -3.11 -4.55 6.70
N VAL A 148 -2.42 -5.22 5.78
CA VAL A 148 -1.29 -4.67 5.04
C VAL A 148 -1.86 -3.72 4.00
N ARG A 149 -1.46 -2.44 4.06
CA ARG A 149 -1.94 -1.40 3.12
C ARG A 149 -0.79 -0.91 2.26
N VAL A 150 -0.93 -1.07 0.94
CA VAL A 150 0.05 -0.61 -0.05
C VAL A 150 -0.64 0.26 -1.10
N SER A 151 0.12 1.14 -1.72
CA SER A 151 -0.34 1.90 -2.90
C SER A 151 0.44 1.52 -4.13
N PHE A 152 -0.26 1.36 -5.24
CA PHE A 152 0.28 1.08 -6.56
C PHE A 152 0.22 2.35 -7.42
N HIS A 153 1.36 2.70 -8.00
CA HIS A 153 1.57 3.88 -8.83
C HIS A 153 2.08 3.43 -10.19
N GLN A 154 1.40 3.81 -11.28
CA GLN A 154 1.77 3.47 -12.64
C GLN A 154 2.79 4.46 -13.22
N HIS A 155 2.78 5.71 -12.75
CA HIS A 155 3.53 6.82 -13.35
C HIS A 155 4.41 7.58 -12.35
N ALA A 156 4.49 7.15 -11.08
CA ALA A 156 5.25 7.83 -10.04
C ALA A 156 6.76 7.96 -10.34
N PHE A 157 7.34 6.99 -11.03
CA PHE A 157 8.77 7.00 -11.36
C PHE A 157 8.97 6.86 -12.87
N GLY A 158 10.04 7.47 -13.39
CA GLY A 158 10.41 7.35 -14.82
C GLY A 158 10.68 5.91 -15.28
N LEU A 159 10.81 4.97 -14.32
CA LEU A 159 11.00 3.55 -14.57
C LEU A 159 9.68 2.76 -14.72
N GLY A 160 8.52 3.35 -14.44
CA GLY A 160 7.21 2.71 -14.56
C GLY A 160 6.55 2.41 -13.22
N GLU A 161 5.94 1.22 -13.12
CA GLU A 161 5.10 0.79 -12.00
C GLU A 161 5.88 0.68 -10.68
N HIS A 162 5.24 1.07 -9.58
CA HIS A 162 5.87 1.09 -8.26
C HIS A 162 4.88 0.88 -7.11
N TYR A 163 5.36 0.23 -6.05
CA TYR A 163 4.61 0.05 -4.80
C TYR A 163 5.21 0.85 -3.66
N ASN A 164 4.35 1.62 -2.98
CA ASN A 164 4.68 2.31 -1.75
C ASN A 164 3.86 1.76 -0.58
N SER A 165 4.34 2.01 0.64
CA SER A 165 3.61 1.64 1.86
C SER A 165 2.61 2.73 2.25
N LEU A 166 1.60 2.40 3.07
CA LEU A 166 0.63 3.38 3.57
C LEU A 166 0.67 3.51 5.09
N VAL A 167 0.87 4.72 5.60
CA VAL A 167 0.97 5.00 7.03
C VAL A 167 -0.22 5.82 7.52
N PRO A 168 -0.64 5.65 8.79
CA PRO A 168 -1.63 6.53 9.38
C PRO A 168 -1.15 7.99 9.40
N ILE A 169 -2.05 8.94 9.17
CA ILE A 169 -1.82 10.36 9.44
C ILE A 169 -1.63 10.51 10.96
N PRO A 170 -0.50 11.06 11.45
CA PRO A 170 -0.30 11.29 12.86
C PRO A 170 -1.44 12.12 13.47
N GLY A 171 -2.05 11.64 14.55
CA GLY A 171 -3.14 12.32 15.25
C GLY A 171 -4.52 12.22 14.60
N ALA A 172 -4.68 11.50 13.48
CA ALA A 172 -6.00 11.26 12.91
C ALA A 172 -6.76 10.18 13.70
N MET A 173 -7.95 10.53 14.20
CA MET A 173 -8.91 9.54 14.71
C MET A 173 -9.68 8.98 13.53
N VAL A 174 -9.54 7.68 13.24
CA VAL A 174 -10.26 7.01 12.17
C VAL A 174 -11.51 6.34 12.77
N LYS A 175 -12.68 6.63 12.21
CA LYS A 175 -13.97 6.03 12.56
C LYS A 175 -14.01 4.56 12.10
N ASP A 176 -14.97 3.79 12.63
CA ASP A 176 -15.13 2.36 12.31
C ASP A 176 -15.39 2.08 10.81
N ASP A 177 -15.91 3.06 10.07
CA ASP A 177 -16.10 3.02 8.61
C ASP A 177 -14.81 3.27 7.81
N GLY A 178 -13.69 3.50 8.50
CA GLY A 178 -12.40 3.77 7.90
C GLY A 178 -12.19 5.22 7.47
N HIS A 179 -13.06 6.17 7.85
CA HIS A 179 -12.90 7.59 7.55
C HIS A 179 -12.36 8.41 8.73
N ILE A 180 -11.61 9.50 8.46
CA ILE A 180 -11.16 10.42 9.51
C ILE A 180 -12.37 11.10 10.18
N ALA A 181 -12.37 11.15 11.51
CA ALA A 181 -13.20 12.08 12.25
C ALA A 181 -12.64 13.49 12.00
N THR A 182 -13.44 14.34 11.35
CA THR A 182 -13.04 15.72 11.09
C THR A 182 -12.87 16.47 12.41
N ILE A 183 -11.86 17.33 12.49
CA ILE A 183 -11.60 18.22 13.65
C ILE A 183 -12.86 19.07 13.99
N GLU A 184 -13.75 19.28 13.02
CA GLU A 184 -15.01 20.02 13.19
C GLU A 184 -15.98 19.40 14.21
N THR A 185 -15.81 18.14 14.63
CA THR A 185 -16.70 17.55 15.66
C THR A 185 -16.23 17.81 17.10
N ILE A 186 -15.04 18.39 17.30
CA ILE A 186 -14.50 18.67 18.63
C ILE A 186 -15.02 20.02 19.18
N SER A 187 -15.56 20.91 18.34
CA SER A 187 -16.03 22.23 18.78
C SER A 187 -17.47 22.28 19.31
N ASP A 188 -18.33 21.29 19.01
CA ASP A 188 -19.76 21.37 19.37
C ASP A 188 -20.14 20.59 20.63
N THR A 189 -19.32 19.61 21.05
CA THR A 189 -19.58 18.83 22.27
C THR A 189 -19.00 19.51 23.53
N ALA A 190 -18.03 20.43 23.37
CA ALA A 190 -17.40 21.12 24.50
C ALA A 190 -18.14 22.39 24.99
N MET A 191 -19.25 22.78 24.33
CA MET A 191 -20.04 23.98 24.68
C MET A 191 -21.43 23.68 25.28
N ARG A 192 -21.77 22.41 25.57
CA ARG A 192 -23.05 22.02 26.21
C ARG A 192 -22.89 21.53 27.66
N GLY A 193 -21.89 22.02 28.37
CA GLY A 193 -21.60 21.62 29.76
C GLY A 193 -21.33 22.75 30.75
N PHE A 194 -21.46 24.02 30.35
CA PHE A 194 -21.29 25.15 31.25
C PHE A 194 -22.62 25.89 31.39
N ASP A 195 -23.35 25.58 32.45
CA ASP A 195 -24.47 26.37 32.95
C ASP A 195 -23.91 27.39 33.97
N PRO A 196 -23.81 28.69 33.63
CA PRO A 196 -23.29 29.71 34.53
C PRO A 196 -24.28 30.09 35.67
N ASP A 197 -25.50 29.58 35.69
CA ASP A 197 -26.56 29.99 36.63
C ASP A 197 -27.04 28.87 37.57
N ALA A 198 -26.34 27.73 37.65
CA ALA A 198 -26.60 26.71 38.66
C ALA A 198 -26.11 27.17 40.05
N ARG A 199 -26.94 27.97 40.73
CA ARG A 199 -26.93 28.20 42.18
C ARG A 199 -27.98 27.35 42.88
#